data_AF-A0A1F4RPK8-F1
#
_entry.id   AF-A0A1F4RPK8-F1
#
_cell.length_a   1.000
_cell.length_b   1.000
_cell.length_c   1.000
_cell.angle_alpha   90.00
_cell.angle_beta   90.00
_cell.angle_gamma   90.00
#
_symmetry.space_group_name_H-M   'P 1'
#
loop_
_entity.id
_entity.type
_entity.pdbx_description
1 polymer ?
#
loop_
_entity_poly.entity_id
_entity_poly.type
_entity_poly.pdbx_seq_one_letter_code
_entity_poly.pdbx_strand_id
1 'polypeptide(L)'
;MTMIEVDHDVSRKLADAARQLGITRNGVLRQLLKLDNPTIPYIKKDTRKKAKKSTLHQSFNNVQDELIPHIVKILYENGGKATKAFVENEIFRLFQHEFEKPYYIETVSHGVPRWRHHIAWAKERAKQRQGFIKSASESGRGIWELTDEGIAYYENSH
;
A
#
# COMPACT_ATOMS: atom_id res chain seq x y z
N MET A 1 14.81 10.40 -0.28
CA MET A 1 15.77 9.67 -1.13
C MET A 1 16.96 10.58 -1.34
N THR A 2 18.14 10.17 -0.91
CA THR A 2 19.37 10.95 -1.15
C THR A 2 19.88 10.60 -2.54
N MET A 3 20.08 11.60 -3.40
CA MET A 3 20.67 11.40 -4.72
C MET A 3 22.18 11.57 -4.62
N ILE A 4 22.91 10.59 -5.15
CA ILE A 4 24.36 10.64 -5.28
C ILE A 4 24.66 10.59 -6.76
N GLU A 5 25.38 11.58 -7.25
CA GLU A 5 25.89 11.58 -8.62
C GLU A 5 27.15 10.71 -8.67
N VAL A 6 27.17 9.80 -9.64
CA VAL A 6 28.31 8.95 -9.92
C VAL A 6 28.63 9.03 -11.40
N ASP A 7 29.91 8.91 -11.71
CA ASP A 7 30.38 8.90 -13.09
C ASP A 7 29.75 7.74 -13.90
N HIS A 8 29.67 7.92 -15.21
CA HIS A 8 29.06 6.97 -16.14
C HIS A 8 29.69 5.57 -16.06
N ASP A 9 31.02 5.48 -15.93
CA ASP A 9 31.72 4.21 -15.86
C ASP A 9 31.44 3.46 -14.56
N VAL A 10 31.32 4.21 -13.45
CA VAL A 10 30.94 3.67 -12.14
C VAL A 10 29.50 3.15 -12.17
N SER A 11 28.57 3.91 -12.76
CA SER A 11 27.17 3.50 -12.92
C SER A 11 27.04 2.21 -13.73
N ARG A 12 27.82 2.08 -14.81
CA ARG A 12 27.87 0.88 -15.67
C ARG A 12 28.36 -0.33 -14.88
N LYS A 13 29.50 -0.22 -14.18
CA LYS A 13 30.05 -1.32 -13.36
C LYS A 13 29.10 -1.76 -12.26
N LEU A 14 28.42 -0.82 -11.59
CA LEU A 14 27.40 -1.14 -10.59
C LEU A 14 26.21 -1.89 -11.19
N ALA A 15 25.79 -1.53 -12.41
CA ALA A 15 24.71 -2.22 -13.11
C ALA A 15 25.10 -3.66 -13.49
N ASP A 16 26.32 -3.88 -13.96
CA ASP A 16 26.80 -5.20 -14.33
C ASP A 16 26.95 -6.12 -13.11
N ALA A 17 27.54 -5.61 -12.03
CA ALA A 17 27.64 -6.32 -10.76
C ALA A 17 26.25 -6.67 -10.17
N ALA A 18 25.29 -5.74 -10.25
CA ALA A 18 23.91 -5.97 -9.84
C ALA A 18 23.25 -7.12 -10.62
N ARG A 19 23.47 -7.20 -11.95
CA ARG A 19 22.95 -8.30 -12.78
C ARG A 19 23.58 -9.65 -12.41
N GLN A 20 24.89 -9.67 -12.17
CA GLN A 20 25.60 -10.90 -11.79
C GLN A 20 25.15 -11.45 -10.43
N LEU A 21 24.94 -10.55 -9.46
CA LEU A 21 24.56 -10.89 -8.09
C LEU A 21 23.04 -11.03 -7.90
N GLY A 22 22.23 -10.60 -8.87
CA GLY A 22 20.77 -10.60 -8.76
C GLY A 22 20.23 -9.61 -7.71
N ILE A 23 20.99 -8.57 -7.38
CA ILE A 23 20.63 -7.52 -6.40
C ILE A 23 20.50 -6.15 -7.07
N THR A 24 20.09 -5.13 -6.32
CA THR A 24 20.02 -3.75 -6.83
C THR A 24 21.39 -3.06 -6.79
N ARG A 25 21.60 -1.99 -7.57
CA ARG A 25 22.86 -1.21 -7.54
C ARG A 25 23.21 -0.69 -6.14
N ASN A 26 22.20 -0.28 -5.37
CA ASN A 26 22.38 0.12 -3.97
C ASN A 26 22.75 -1.08 -3.07
N GLY A 27 22.23 -2.28 -3.38
CA GLY A 27 22.65 -3.52 -2.74
C GLY A 27 24.14 -3.83 -2.98
N VAL A 28 24.64 -3.60 -4.21
CA VAL A 28 26.07 -3.72 -4.52
C VAL A 28 26.91 -2.76 -3.67
N LEU A 29 26.48 -1.49 -3.54
CA LEU A 29 27.17 -0.49 -2.72
C LEU A 29 27.18 -0.88 -1.23
N ARG A 30 26.06 -1.38 -0.71
CA ARG A 30 25.94 -1.83 0.69
C ARG A 30 26.87 -3.00 0.98
N GLN A 31 26.94 -3.97 0.07
CA GLN A 31 27.83 -5.12 0.16
C GLN A 31 29.31 -4.69 0.08
N LEU A 32 29.65 -3.78 -0.84
CA LEU A 32 31.01 -3.25 -1.00
C LEU A 32 31.49 -2.52 0.27
N LEU A 33 30.61 -1.73 0.87
CA LEU A 33 30.88 -0.96 2.07
C LEU A 33 30.74 -1.80 3.36
N LYS A 34 30.48 -3.11 3.24
CA LYS A 34 30.25 -4.03 4.36
C LYS A 34 29.19 -3.50 5.34
N LEU A 35 28.18 -2.80 4.80
CA LEU A 35 27.06 -2.27 5.57
C LEU A 35 25.98 -3.33 5.82
N ASP A 36 26.19 -4.54 5.30
CA ASP A 36 25.29 -5.68 5.47
C ASP A 36 25.60 -6.40 6.80
N ASN A 37 24.77 -6.15 7.82
CA ASN A 37 24.48 -7.15 8.85
C ASN A 37 23.40 -8.10 8.28
N PRO A 38 23.42 -9.42 8.59
CA PRO A 38 22.85 -10.45 7.74
C PRO A 38 21.32 -10.33 7.67
N THR A 39 20.81 -9.79 6.55
CA THR A 39 19.37 -9.75 6.30
C THR A 39 19.07 -10.16 4.85
N ILE A 40 18.77 -11.45 4.74
CA ILE A 40 17.87 -12.11 3.78
C ILE A 40 18.35 -12.16 2.30
N PRO A 41 18.67 -13.35 1.76
CA PRO A 41 18.92 -13.52 0.33
C PRO A 41 17.64 -13.25 -0.47
N TYR A 42 17.79 -12.53 -1.58
CA TYR A 42 16.73 -12.30 -2.56
C TYR A 42 16.24 -13.63 -3.16
N ILE A 43 15.06 -14.09 -2.73
CA ILE A 43 14.40 -15.28 -3.29
C ILE A 43 13.70 -14.87 -4.60
N LYS A 44 14.12 -15.47 -5.72
CA LYS A 44 13.40 -15.39 -7.00
C LYS A 44 11.98 -15.93 -6.82
N LYS A 45 10.97 -15.16 -7.24
CA LYS A 45 9.57 -15.60 -7.26
C LYS A 45 9.40 -16.67 -8.33
N ASP A 46 9.41 -17.92 -7.92
CA ASP A 46 8.97 -19.04 -8.75
C ASP A 46 7.45 -19.19 -8.69
N THR A 47 6.87 -19.54 -9.82
CA THR A 47 5.42 -19.62 -10.01
C THR A 47 4.90 -21.03 -9.65
N ARG A 48 3.81 -21.07 -8.85
CA ARG A 48 2.88 -22.20 -8.60
C ARG A 48 3.40 -23.46 -7.87
N LYS A 49 2.85 -23.73 -6.66
CA LYS A 49 1.87 -24.81 -6.35
C LYS A 49 1.58 -24.93 -4.84
N LYS A 50 0.36 -25.44 -4.55
CA LYS A 50 -0.41 -25.51 -3.29
C LYS A 50 0.27 -26.17 -2.08
N ALA A 51 -0.10 -25.72 -0.87
CA ALA A 51 -0.49 -26.59 0.25
C ALA A 51 -1.32 -25.82 1.31
N LYS A 52 -2.42 -26.42 1.78
CA LYS A 52 -3.29 -25.94 2.88
C LYS A 52 -2.62 -26.18 4.24
N LYS A 53 -2.67 -25.18 5.14
CA LYS A 53 -2.88 -25.26 6.62
C LYS A 53 -2.75 -23.84 7.18
N SER A 54 -3.88 -23.16 7.45
CA SER A 54 -4.43 -22.94 8.80
C SER A 54 -3.41 -22.45 9.83
N THR A 55 -3.37 -21.13 10.09
CA THR A 55 -3.91 -20.47 11.31
C THR A 55 -3.54 -18.98 11.27
N LEU A 56 -4.57 -18.13 11.17
CA LEU A 56 -4.67 -16.75 11.67
C LEU A 56 -3.37 -15.95 11.96
N HIS A 57 -2.61 -15.64 10.93
CA HIS A 57 -1.90 -14.37 10.85
C HIS A 57 -2.11 -13.89 9.43
N GLN A 58 -3.14 -13.07 9.22
CA GLN A 58 -3.38 -12.44 7.94
C GLN A 58 -2.25 -11.44 7.72
N SER A 59 -1.13 -11.94 7.20
CA SER A 59 -0.09 -11.10 6.64
C SER A 59 -0.77 -10.29 5.55
N PHE A 60 -0.90 -8.98 5.76
CA PHE A 60 -1.50 -8.08 4.78
C PHE A 60 -0.75 -8.25 3.45
N ASN A 61 -1.31 -9.02 2.51
CA ASN A 61 -0.68 -9.24 1.21
C ASN A 61 -0.73 -7.93 0.41
N ASN A 62 -1.78 -7.14 0.66
CA ASN A 62 -1.88 -5.78 0.19
C ASN A 62 -2.80 -4.95 1.10
N VAL A 63 -2.19 -4.19 2.02
CA VAL A 63 -2.91 -3.26 2.92
C VAL A 63 -3.91 -2.38 2.15
N GLN A 64 -3.58 -1.96 0.93
CA GLN A 64 -4.48 -1.10 0.14
C GLN A 64 -5.75 -1.82 -0.30
N ASP A 65 -5.67 -3.10 -0.68
CA ASP A 65 -6.86 -3.85 -1.11
C ASP A 65 -7.69 -4.30 0.10
N GLU A 66 -7.05 -4.58 1.22
CA GLU A 66 -7.72 -4.98 2.47
C GLU A 66 -8.48 -3.83 3.13
N LEU A 67 -8.08 -2.59 2.87
CA LEU A 67 -8.80 -1.40 3.31
C LEU A 67 -10.08 -1.12 2.51
N ILE A 68 -10.19 -1.61 1.27
CA ILE A 68 -11.36 -1.36 0.39
C ILE A 68 -12.69 -1.77 1.04
N PRO A 69 -12.88 -3.02 1.54
CA PRO A 69 -14.16 -3.40 2.14
C PRO A 69 -14.52 -2.54 3.37
N HIS A 70 -13.52 -2.10 4.12
CA HIS A 70 -13.72 -1.23 5.29
C HIS A 70 -14.15 0.18 4.88
N ILE A 71 -13.54 0.75 3.83
CA ILE A 71 -13.98 2.03 3.24
C ILE A 71 -15.44 1.92 2.79
N VAL A 72 -15.77 0.86 2.05
CA VAL A 72 -17.13 0.69 1.52
C VAL A 72 -18.14 0.55 2.65
N LYS A 73 -17.83 -0.25 3.67
CA LYS A 73 -18.66 -0.39 4.87
C LYS A 73 -18.95 0.95 5.54
N ILE A 74 -17.91 1.73 5.85
CA ILE A 74 -18.07 3.02 6.52
C ILE A 74 -18.95 3.95 5.68
N LEU A 75 -18.75 3.99 4.35
CA LEU A 75 -19.57 4.82 3.48
C LEU A 75 -21.04 4.36 3.46
N TYR A 76 -21.28 3.06 3.37
CA TYR A 76 -22.63 2.49 3.37
C TYR A 76 -23.38 2.81 4.68
N GLU A 77 -22.74 2.58 5.82
CA GLU A 77 -23.31 2.87 7.15
C GLU A 77 -23.60 4.37 7.35
N ASN A 78 -22.93 5.25 6.60
CA ASN A 78 -23.17 6.70 6.60
C ASN A 78 -24.11 7.17 5.47
N GLY A 79 -24.98 6.28 4.97
CA GLY A 79 -25.97 6.62 3.94
C GLY A 79 -25.36 6.76 2.54
N GLY A 80 -24.28 6.02 2.27
CA GLY A 80 -23.60 5.96 0.98
C GLY A 80 -22.58 7.06 0.73
N LYS A 81 -22.42 8.05 1.63
CA LYS A 81 -21.46 9.15 1.46
C LYS A 81 -20.90 9.67 2.78
N ALA A 82 -19.64 10.08 2.78
CA ALA A 82 -19.01 10.74 3.92
C ALA A 82 -17.87 11.67 3.49
N THR A 83 -17.42 12.52 4.41
CA THR A 83 -16.24 13.36 4.16
C THR A 83 -14.97 12.52 4.22
N LYS A 84 -13.96 12.89 3.42
CA LYS A 84 -12.64 12.25 3.44
C LYS A 84 -12.07 12.15 4.86
N ALA A 85 -12.12 13.25 5.61
CA ALA A 85 -11.56 13.31 6.96
C ALA A 85 -12.27 12.35 7.92
N PHE A 86 -13.59 12.21 7.80
CA PHE A 86 -14.37 11.26 8.57
C PHE A 86 -13.96 9.82 8.26
N VAL A 87 -13.89 9.44 6.98
CA VAL A 87 -13.50 8.08 6.57
C VAL A 87 -12.08 7.75 7.02
N GLU A 88 -11.12 8.68 6.87
CA GLU A 88 -9.74 8.48 7.33
C GLU A 88 -9.66 8.23 8.83
N ASN A 89 -10.43 8.98 9.63
CA ASN A 89 -10.45 8.83 11.08
C ASN A 89 -11.07 7.51 11.53
N GLU A 90 -12.18 7.09 10.91
CA GLU A 90 -12.84 5.83 11.22
C GLU A 90 -11.96 4.63 10.87
N ILE A 91 -11.29 4.65 9.71
CA ILE A 91 -10.33 3.60 9.38
C ILE A 91 -9.13 3.61 10.34
N PHE A 92 -8.63 4.79 10.71
CA PHE A 92 -7.54 4.87 11.66
C PHE A 92 -7.91 4.20 12.99
N ARG A 93 -9.14 4.42 13.49
CA ARG A 93 -9.64 3.76 14.70
C ARG A 93 -9.73 2.25 14.53
N LEU A 94 -10.27 1.76 13.41
CA LEU A 94 -10.39 0.32 13.15
C LEU A 94 -9.03 -0.38 13.07
N PHE A 95 -8.02 0.29 12.52
CA PHE A 95 -6.67 -0.25 12.35
C PHE A 95 -5.65 0.38 13.29
N GLN A 96 -6.08 0.92 14.43
CA GLN A 96 -5.24 1.71 15.33
C GLN A 96 -3.96 0.95 15.72
N HIS A 97 -4.11 -0.30 16.16
CA HIS A 97 -2.98 -1.16 16.54
C HIS A 97 -1.96 -1.41 15.41
N GLU A 98 -2.40 -1.37 14.15
CA GLU A 98 -1.51 -1.50 12.99
C GLU A 98 -0.90 -0.16 12.61
N PHE A 99 -1.70 0.91 12.53
CA PHE A 99 -1.25 2.23 12.08
C PHE A 99 -0.41 2.99 13.10
N GLU A 100 -0.45 2.59 14.37
CA GLU A 100 0.47 3.08 15.40
C GLU A 100 1.88 2.48 15.30
N LYS A 101 2.11 1.47 14.45
CA LYS A 101 3.46 0.95 14.24
C LYS A 101 4.34 2.01 13.59
N PRO A 102 5.65 2.08 13.92
CA PRO A 102 6.54 3.14 13.44
C PRO A 102 6.51 3.35 11.92
N TYR A 103 6.46 2.27 11.15
CA TYR A 103 6.38 2.30 9.69
C TYR A 103 5.21 3.12 9.14
N TYR A 104 4.05 3.08 9.80
CA TYR A 104 2.83 3.73 9.36
C TYR A 104 2.68 5.17 9.88
N ILE A 105 3.26 5.45 11.06
CA ILE A 105 3.36 6.80 11.62
C ILE A 105 4.36 7.65 10.83
N GLU A 106 5.46 7.06 10.36
CA GLU A 106 6.47 7.76 9.55
C GLU A 106 5.82 8.56 8.42
N THR A 107 6.12 9.85 8.41
CA THR A 107 5.63 10.75 7.37
C THR A 107 6.40 10.53 6.08
N VAL A 108 5.68 10.48 4.97
CA VAL A 108 6.28 10.50 3.63
C VAL A 108 6.30 11.94 3.11
N SER A 109 6.33 12.13 1.78
CA SER A 109 6.31 13.45 1.15
C SER A 109 5.21 14.35 1.73
N HIS A 110 5.52 15.64 1.90
CA HIS A 110 4.60 16.66 2.42
C HIS A 110 4.10 16.45 3.87
N GLY A 111 4.81 15.66 4.69
CA GLY A 111 4.51 15.52 6.12
C GLY A 111 3.25 14.69 6.41
N VAL A 112 2.77 13.92 5.44
CA VAL A 112 1.57 13.07 5.60
C VAL A 112 2.00 11.68 6.09
N PRO A 113 1.38 11.14 7.17
CA PRO A 113 1.65 9.79 7.63
C PRO A 113 1.37 8.74 6.55
N ARG A 114 2.19 7.68 6.50
CA ARG A 114 2.07 6.63 5.49
C ARG A 114 0.70 5.95 5.50
N TRP A 115 0.07 5.77 6.66
CA TRP A 115 -1.27 5.17 6.73
C TRP A 115 -2.32 5.95 5.93
N ARG A 116 -2.27 7.30 5.94
CA ARG A 116 -3.18 8.13 5.14
C ARG A 116 -2.96 7.91 3.65
N HIS A 117 -1.72 7.73 3.23
CA HIS A 117 -1.42 7.36 1.85
C HIS A 117 -2.02 6.00 1.48
N HIS A 118 -1.94 5.00 2.36
CA HIS A 118 -2.55 3.69 2.11
C HIS A 118 -4.07 3.79 1.92
N ILE A 119 -4.76 4.58 2.75
CA ILE A 119 -6.21 4.82 2.61
C ILE A 119 -6.52 5.53 1.29
N ALA A 120 -5.77 6.56 0.93
CA ALA A 120 -5.96 7.28 -0.32
C ALA A 120 -5.78 6.37 -1.55
N TRP A 121 -4.75 5.51 -1.52
CA TRP A 121 -4.52 4.52 -2.58
C TRP A 121 -5.61 3.45 -2.62
N ALA A 122 -6.09 2.99 -1.46
CA ALA A 122 -7.21 2.06 -1.37
C ALA A 122 -8.47 2.63 -2.04
N LYS A 123 -8.81 3.90 -1.74
CA LYS A 123 -9.91 4.61 -2.40
C LYS A 123 -9.72 4.70 -3.91
N GLU A 124 -8.50 5.03 -4.36
CA GLU A 124 -8.23 5.16 -5.79
C GLU A 124 -8.37 3.82 -6.51
N ARG A 125 -7.95 2.71 -5.89
CA ARG A 125 -8.19 1.37 -6.40
C ARG A 125 -9.68 1.03 -6.45
N ALA A 126 -10.40 1.23 -5.34
CA ALA A 126 -11.86 1.02 -5.26
C ALA A 126 -12.60 1.71 -6.40
N LYS A 127 -12.19 2.93 -6.75
CA LYS A 127 -12.70 3.67 -7.91
C LYS A 127 -12.26 3.03 -9.23
N GLN A 128 -10.96 2.87 -9.46
CA GLN A 128 -10.42 2.51 -10.78
C GLN A 128 -10.65 1.05 -11.20
N ARG A 129 -10.59 0.12 -10.24
CA ARG A 129 -10.60 -1.32 -10.52
C ARG A 129 -11.96 -1.95 -10.28
N GLN A 130 -12.68 -1.49 -9.27
CA GLN A 130 -13.94 -2.09 -8.86
C GLN A 130 -15.17 -1.22 -9.12
N GLY A 131 -15.00 0.06 -9.45
CA GLY A 131 -16.12 0.96 -9.71
C GLY A 131 -16.93 1.34 -8.46
N PHE A 132 -16.49 1.01 -7.25
CA PHE A 132 -17.30 1.13 -6.03
C PHE A 132 -17.50 2.55 -5.51
N ILE A 133 -16.63 3.49 -5.89
CA ILE A 133 -16.63 4.86 -5.36
C ILE A 133 -16.63 5.84 -6.52
N LYS A 134 -17.49 6.85 -6.44
CA LYS A 134 -17.59 7.93 -7.42
C LYS A 134 -16.31 8.76 -7.54
N SER A 135 -16.17 9.43 -8.67
CA SER A 135 -15.12 10.41 -8.90
C SER A 135 -15.37 11.70 -8.12
N ALA A 136 -14.32 12.52 -7.92
CA ALA A 136 -14.47 13.80 -7.24
C ALA A 136 -15.32 14.82 -8.05
N SER A 137 -15.42 14.63 -9.37
CA SER A 137 -16.31 15.40 -10.23
C SER A 137 -17.78 15.07 -10.00
N GLU A 138 -18.10 13.84 -9.61
CA GLU A 138 -19.48 13.40 -9.38
C GLU A 138 -19.94 13.72 -7.95
N SER A 139 -19.10 13.48 -6.94
CA SER A 139 -19.47 13.62 -5.53
C SER A 139 -19.08 14.95 -4.89
N GLY A 140 -18.26 15.74 -5.58
CA GLY A 140 -17.68 16.96 -5.04
C GLY A 140 -16.35 16.74 -4.31
N ARG A 141 -15.57 17.81 -4.20
CA ARG A 141 -14.22 17.76 -3.62
C ARG A 141 -14.30 17.51 -2.12
N GLY A 142 -13.61 16.45 -1.67
CA GLY A 142 -13.51 16.11 -0.24
C GLY A 142 -14.64 15.21 0.27
N ILE A 143 -15.58 14.82 -0.59
CA ILE A 143 -16.65 13.87 -0.30
C ILE A 143 -16.33 12.56 -1.03
N TRP A 144 -16.47 11.44 -0.31
CA TRP A 144 -16.40 10.11 -0.88
C TRP A 144 -17.81 9.52 -0.83
N GLU A 145 -18.21 8.89 -1.92
CA GLU A 145 -19.57 8.38 -2.10
C GLU A 145 -19.52 7.09 -2.90
N LEU A 146 -20.37 6.15 -2.51
CA LEU A 146 -20.52 4.88 -3.21
C LEU A 146 -21.28 5.06 -4.52
N THR A 147 -20.93 4.20 -5.48
CA THR A 147 -21.78 3.91 -6.63
C THR A 147 -22.78 2.81 -6.25
N ASP A 148 -23.74 2.55 -7.14
CA ASP A 148 -24.67 1.44 -7.00
C ASP A 148 -23.92 0.09 -6.91
N GLU A 149 -22.80 -0.04 -7.65
CA GLU A 149 -21.91 -1.22 -7.57
C GLU A 149 -21.27 -1.36 -6.18
N GLY A 150 -20.86 -0.25 -5.57
CA GLY A 150 -20.31 -0.23 -4.21
C GLY A 150 -21.35 -0.59 -3.15
N ILE A 151 -22.59 -0.15 -3.33
CA ILE A 151 -23.73 -0.52 -2.47
C ILE A 151 -24.01 -2.03 -2.60
N ALA A 152 -24.18 -2.51 -3.83
CA ALA A 152 -24.44 -3.93 -4.10
C ALA A 152 -23.30 -4.83 -3.60
N TYR A 153 -22.05 -4.37 -3.68
CA TYR A 153 -20.91 -5.09 -3.12
C TYR A 153 -21.06 -5.31 -1.61
N TYR A 154 -21.47 -4.28 -0.86
CA TYR A 154 -21.66 -4.40 0.58
C TYR A 154 -22.80 -5.35 0.93
N GLU A 155 -23.94 -5.19 0.26
CA GLU A 155 -25.16 -5.99 0.48
C GLU A 155 -24.99 -7.46 0.14
N ASN A 156 -24.18 -7.80 -0.87
CA ASN A 156 -23.91 -9.20 -1.22
C ASN A 156 -22.81 -9.84 -0.35
N SER A 157 -22.09 -9.05 0.45
CA SER A 157 -20.98 -9.52 1.29
C SER A 157 -21.38 -9.71 2.76
N HIS A 158 -22.62 -9.40 3.15
CA HIS A 158 -23.19 -9.55 4.49
C HIS A 158 -24.58 -10.17 4.43
#